data_AF-A0A1F6HNW8-F1
#
_entry.id   AF-A0A1F6HNW8-F1
#
_cell.length_a   1.000
_cell.length_b   1.000
_cell.length_c   1.000
_cell.angle_alpha   90.00
_cell.angle_beta   90.00
_cell.angle_gamma   90.00
#
_symmetry.space_group_name_H-M   'P 1'
#
loop_
_entity.id
_entity.type
_entity.pdbx_description
1 polymer ?
#
loop_
_entity_poly.entity_id
_entity_poly.type
_entity_poly.pdbx_seq_one_letter_code
_entity_poly.pdbx_strand_id
1 'polypeptide(L)'
;MKLLLKLLAFFFCLTFIFAGSTEAKSFYFPSVSVDIAIQKDSSIKVVEKRAFSFDGSFTQIYWDIPLERDQQIRDVTLSDSSSVSYEEI
;
A
#
# COMPACT_ATOMS: atom_id res chain seq x y z
N MET A 1 -45.15 -22.52 11.88
CA MET A 1 -44.50 -21.27 12.36
C MET A 1 -43.37 -21.49 13.36
N LYS A 2 -43.56 -22.21 14.48
CA LYS A 2 -42.50 -22.41 15.50
C LYS A 2 -41.23 -23.13 14.99
N LEU A 3 -41.38 -24.09 14.07
CA LEU A 3 -40.25 -24.81 13.47
C LEU A 3 -39.42 -23.92 12.52
N LEU A 4 -40.10 -23.09 11.71
CA LEU A 4 -39.47 -22.12 10.82
C LEU A 4 -38.66 -21.08 11.59
N LEU A 5 -39.19 -20.60 12.73
CA LEU A 5 -38.51 -19.64 13.59
C LEU A 5 -37.23 -20.23 14.22
N LYS A 6 -37.26 -21.50 14.62
CA LYS A 6 -36.07 -22.21 15.13
C LYS A 6 -35.00 -22.41 14.06
N LEU A 7 -35.42 -22.76 12.84
CA LEU A 7 -34.50 -22.93 11.72
C LEU A 7 -33.83 -21.60 11.33
N LEU A 8 -34.59 -20.52 11.31
CA LEU A 8 -34.07 -19.18 11.04
C LEU A 8 -33.09 -18.73 12.13
N ALA A 9 -33.41 -18.95 13.41
CA ALA A 9 -32.52 -18.66 14.52
C ALA A 9 -31.24 -19.52 14.48
N PHE A 10 -31.34 -20.78 14.08
CA PHE A 10 -30.17 -21.66 13.90
C PHE A 10 -29.26 -21.17 12.78
N PHE A 11 -29.81 -20.81 11.62
CA PHE A 11 -29.04 -20.28 10.50
C PHE A 11 -28.40 -18.93 10.84
N PHE A 12 -29.11 -18.08 11.58
CA PHE A 12 -28.59 -16.81 12.10
C PHE A 12 -27.46 -17.00 13.12
N CYS A 13 -27.54 -17.99 14.02
CA CYS A 13 -26.43 -18.32 14.90
C CYS A 13 -25.21 -18.85 14.12
N LEU A 14 -25.44 -19.61 13.04
CA LEU A 14 -24.37 -20.19 12.23
C LEU A 14 -23.50 -19.11 11.56
N THR A 15 -24.06 -17.93 11.22
CA THR A 15 -23.28 -16.84 10.62
C THR A 15 -22.23 -16.25 11.56
N PHE A 16 -22.43 -16.31 12.87
CA PHE A 16 -21.45 -15.81 13.85
C PHE A 16 -20.21 -16.71 13.97
N ILE A 17 -20.32 -17.99 13.61
CA ILE A 17 -19.18 -18.93 13.63
C ILE A 17 -18.22 -18.66 12.46
N PHE A 18 -18.73 -18.10 11.36
CA PHE A 18 -17.95 -17.72 10.18
C PHE A 18 -17.42 -16.28 10.24
N ALA A 19 -17.64 -15.56 11.35
CA ALA A 19 -16.96 -14.30 11.60
C ALA A 19 -15.48 -14.59 11.92
N GLY A 20 -14.66 -14.71 10.88
CA GLY A 20 -13.21 -14.87 11.02
C GLY A 20 -12.59 -13.69 11.75
N SER A 21 -11.49 -13.93 12.47
CA SER A 21 -10.68 -12.84 13.01
C SER A 21 -10.15 -11.99 11.87
N THR A 22 -10.57 -10.73 11.81
CA THR A 22 -9.84 -9.77 10.99
C THR A 22 -8.54 -9.46 11.72
N GLU A 23 -7.46 -10.10 11.28
CA GLU A 23 -6.12 -9.73 11.74
C GLU A 23 -5.90 -8.25 11.43
N ALA A 24 -5.42 -7.50 12.42
CA ALA A 24 -5.14 -6.09 12.25
C ALA A 24 -3.98 -5.95 11.27
N LYS A 25 -4.26 -5.53 10.03
CA LYS A 25 -3.20 -5.23 9.07
C LYS A 25 -2.42 -4.02 9.57
N SER A 26 -1.10 -4.13 9.55
CA SER A 26 -0.24 -3.00 9.89
C SER A 26 0.96 -2.95 8.96
N PHE A 27 1.52 -1.77 8.83
CA PHE A 27 2.80 -1.59 8.18
C PHE A 27 3.54 -0.45 8.85
N TYR A 28 4.86 -0.46 8.73
CA TYR A 28 5.72 0.62 9.20
C TYR A 28 6.99 0.68 8.37
N PHE A 29 7.78 1.75 8.57
CA PHE A 29 9.08 1.90 7.94
C PHE A 29 10.18 1.60 8.96
N PRO A 30 10.85 0.44 8.90
CA PRO A 30 11.98 0.15 9.79
C PRO A 30 13.14 1.13 9.61
N SER A 31 13.30 1.67 8.39
CA SER A 31 14.31 2.66 8.06
C SER A 31 13.88 3.55 6.91
N VAL A 32 14.27 4.83 7.02
CA VAL A 32 14.14 5.84 5.97
C VAL A 32 15.43 6.64 5.96
N SER A 33 16.07 6.74 4.79
CA SER A 33 17.24 7.60 4.56
C SER A 33 16.92 8.56 3.44
N VAL A 34 17.16 9.84 3.67
CA VAL A 34 16.94 10.90 2.68
C VAL A 34 18.23 11.69 2.52
N ASP A 35 18.83 11.59 1.34
CA ASP A 35 20.01 12.34 0.97
C ASP A 35 19.59 13.47 0.03
N ILE A 36 19.91 14.71 0.40
CA ILE A 36 19.59 15.91 -0.39
C ILE A 36 20.88 16.63 -0.73
N ALA A 37 21.10 16.87 -2.01
CA ALA A 37 22.26 17.61 -2.51
C ALA A 37 21.82 18.72 -3.46
N ILE A 38 22.41 19.91 -3.29
CA ILE A 38 22.30 21.00 -4.26
C ILE A 38 23.42 20.82 -5.27
N GLN A 39 23.05 20.75 -6.55
CA GLN A 39 23.97 20.56 -7.65
C GLN A 39 24.55 21.91 -8.11
N LYS A 40 25.62 21.87 -8.91
CA LYS A 40 26.31 23.08 -9.39
C LYS A 40 25.42 23.99 -10.22
N ASP A 41 24.43 23.43 -10.91
CA ASP A 41 23.42 24.14 -11.69
C ASP A 41 22.22 24.61 -10.85
N SER A 42 22.32 24.54 -9.52
CA SER A 42 21.26 24.86 -8.55
C SER A 42 20.05 23.93 -8.58
N SER A 43 20.10 22.82 -9.34
CA SER A 43 19.11 21.76 -9.21
C SER A 43 19.27 21.02 -7.89
N ILE A 44 18.19 20.40 -7.40
CA ILE A 44 18.19 19.61 -6.17
C ILE A 44 18.12 18.14 -6.57
N LYS A 45 19.09 17.35 -6.09
CA LYS A 45 19.06 15.90 -6.17
C LYS A 45 18.58 15.35 -4.84
N VAL A 46 17.47 14.61 -4.88
CA VAL A 46 16.93 13.89 -3.72
C VAL A 46 17.07 12.40 -3.98
N VAL A 47 17.65 11.67 -3.02
CA VAL A 47 17.69 10.21 -3.02
C VAL A 47 17.03 9.74 -1.74
N GLU A 48 15.86 9.11 -1.87
CA GLU A 48 15.19 8.44 -0.76
C GLU A 48 15.38 6.93 -0.85
N LYS A 49 15.71 6.32 0.28
CA LYS A 49 15.71 4.86 0.46
C LYS A 49 14.82 4.52 1.64
N ARG A 50 13.80 3.69 1.41
CA ARG A 50 12.81 3.29 2.41
C ARG A 50 12.66 1.78 2.46
N ALA A 51 12.75 1.22 3.66
CA ALA A 51 12.33 -0.15 3.91
C ALA A 51 10.86 -0.17 4.34
N PHE A 52 10.09 -1.12 3.84
CA PHE A 52 8.72 -1.34 4.26
C PHE A 52 8.62 -2.70 4.98
N SER A 53 7.95 -2.72 6.12
CA SER A 53 7.58 -3.95 6.83
C SER A 53 6.07 -4.04 6.88
N PHE A 54 5.52 -5.18 6.44
CA PHE A 54 4.09 -5.45 6.41
C PHE A 54 3.77 -6.60 7.35
N ASP A 55 2.70 -6.40 8.12
CA ASP A 55 2.01 -7.45 8.85
C ASP A 55 0.61 -7.59 8.23
N GLY A 56 0.38 -8.74 7.57
CA GLY A 56 -0.81 -9.03 6.77
C GLY A 56 -0.64 -8.84 5.26
N SER A 57 -1.71 -9.13 4.52
CA SER A 57 -1.70 -9.12 3.04
C SER A 57 -2.14 -7.78 2.45
N PHE A 58 -1.31 -7.22 1.58
CA PHE A 58 -1.54 -5.96 0.86
C PHE A 58 -1.47 -6.21 -0.65
N THR A 59 -2.28 -5.48 -1.43
CA THR A 59 -2.30 -5.59 -2.90
C THR A 59 -1.37 -4.57 -3.56
N GLN A 60 -1.28 -3.38 -2.98
CA GLN A 60 -0.48 -2.28 -3.53
C GLN A 60 -0.12 -1.28 -2.43
N ILE A 61 0.89 -0.47 -2.75
CA ILE A 61 1.19 0.80 -2.10
C ILE A 61 1.23 1.83 -3.21
N TYR A 62 0.70 3.02 -2.93
CA TYR A 62 0.84 4.17 -3.80
C TYR A 62 1.60 5.26 -3.06
N TRP A 63 2.20 6.14 -3.84
CA TRP A 63 2.91 7.30 -3.35
C TRP A 63 2.46 8.53 -4.09
N ASP A 64 1.89 9.48 -3.36
CA ASP A 64 1.52 10.76 -3.94
C ASP A 64 2.72 11.70 -3.88
N ILE A 65 3.12 12.20 -5.05
CA ILE A 65 4.06 13.31 -5.16
C ILE A 65 3.20 14.56 -5.38
N PRO A 66 2.95 15.37 -4.33
CA PRO A 66 2.10 16.55 -4.47
C PRO A 66 2.79 17.55 -5.41
N LEU A 67 2.06 17.95 -6.45
CA LEU A 67 2.50 18.95 -7.42
C LEU A 67 1.64 20.21 -7.29
N GLU A 68 2.28 21.37 -7.31
CA GLU A 68 1.63 22.65 -7.51
C GLU A 68 1.32 22.90 -8.99
N ARG A 69 0.53 23.95 -9.29
CA ARG A 69 0.01 24.25 -10.65
C ARG A 69 1.05 24.31 -11.79
N ASP A 70 2.32 24.54 -11.48
CA ASP A 70 3.41 24.67 -12.45
C ASP A 70 4.52 23.60 -12.28
N GLN A 71 4.23 22.54 -11.52
CA GLN A 71 5.15 21.43 -11.30
C GLN A 71 4.73 20.22 -12.15
N GLN A 72 5.71 19.46 -12.62
CA GLN A 72 5.48 18.28 -13.43
C GLN A 72 6.55 17.23 -13.16
N ILE A 73 6.15 15.96 -13.27
CA ILE A 73 7.03 14.80 -13.23
C ILE A 73 7.30 14.39 -14.67
N ARG A 74 8.58 14.16 -15.00
CA ARG A 74 9.05 13.73 -16.32
C ARG A 74 10.17 12.72 -16.13
N ASP A 75 10.45 11.97 -17.19
CA ASP A 75 11.61 11.06 -17.28
C ASP A 75 11.65 10.00 -16.16
N VAL A 76 10.49 9.41 -15.85
CA VAL A 76 10.36 8.37 -14.82
C VAL A 76 10.95 7.06 -15.35
N THR A 77 11.84 6.45 -14.58
CA THR A 77 12.36 5.11 -14.86
C THR A 77 12.07 4.20 -13.67
N LEU A 78 11.55 3.00 -13.94
CA LEU A 78 11.32 1.96 -12.95
C LEU A 78 12.30 0.81 -13.20
N SER A 79 12.92 0.33 -12.13
CA SER A 79 13.81 -0.83 -12.15
C SER A 79 13.60 -1.64 -10.89
N ASP A 80 13.44 -2.94 -11.02
CA ASP A 80 13.46 -3.87 -9.90
C ASP A 80 14.55 -4.94 -10.11
N SER A 81 14.66 -5.88 -9.18
CA SER A 81 15.55 -7.03 -9.34
C SER A 81 14.98 -8.09 -10.30
N SER A 82 13.76 -7.88 -10.78
CA SER A 82 13.09 -8.74 -11.75
C SER A 82 13.45 -8.25 -13.15
N SER A 83 13.50 -9.14 -14.14
CA SER A 83 13.71 -8.75 -15.53
C SER A 83 12.38 -8.37 -16.22
N VAL A 84 11.47 -7.71 -15.50
CA VAL A 84 10.12 -7.40 -16.00
C VAL A 84 10.02 -5.90 -16.31
N SER A 85 9.76 -5.58 -17.58
CA SER A 85 9.47 -4.21 -18.00
C SER A 85 8.02 -3.87 -17.67
N TYR A 86 7.80 -2.74 -16.98
CA TYR A 86 6.47 -2.20 -16.72
C TYR A 86 6.07 -1.24 -17.86
N GLU A 87 4.92 -1.44 -18.49
CA GLU A 87 4.33 -0.46 -19.42
C GLU A 87 3.56 0.62 -18.63
N GLU A 88 3.71 1.89 -19.03
CA GLU A 88 2.84 2.98 -18.55
C GLU A 88 1.40 2.72 -19.05
N ILE A 89 0.41 2.85 -18.15
CA ILE A 89 -1.03 2.79 -18.46
C ILE A 89 -1.56 4.21 -18.68
#